data_AF-A0A1I1PG87-F1
#
_entry.id   AF-A0A1I1PG87-F1
#
_cell.length_a   1.000
_cell.length_b   1.000
_cell.length_c   1.000
_cell.angle_alpha   90.00
_cell.angle_beta   90.00
_cell.angle_gamma   90.00
#
_symmetry.space_group_name_H-M   'P 1'
#
loop_
_entity.id
_entity.type
_entity.pdbx_description
1 polymer ?
#
loop_
_entity_poly.entity_id
_entity_poly.type
_entity_poly.pdbx_seq_one_letter_code
_entity_poly.pdbx_strand_id
1 'polypeptide(L)'
;MSRLLGILAFLCASFAGLASAEAKLDVRVDIANQRMSVTTSDGEVYNWAISSGRKGFRSPNGVYRPTRLERSWYSRKYGGAMPYSVFFRGGYAIHGTTAVGALGRPASHGCIRLHPANAAKLFALVKKHGYGSTRIALNGAATDNLSRFAKASSGSKHKIAKAKIKTQKAVLTAKQQRQGPAWGEAREQMLLRPAIPAGAIGFQPMSGPGWR
;
A
#
# COMPACT_ATOMS: atom_id res chain seq x y z
N MET A 1 -57.20 31.33 6.64
CA MET A 1 -57.11 30.13 5.79
C MET A 1 -55.63 29.78 5.55
N SER A 2 -54.87 29.59 6.63
CA SER A 2 -53.42 29.87 6.60
C SER A 2 -52.59 28.78 7.28
N ARG A 3 -52.99 27.51 7.19
CA ARG A 3 -52.31 26.40 7.90
C ARG A 3 -52.21 25.08 7.14
N LEU A 4 -52.23 25.11 5.80
CA LEU A 4 -52.20 23.87 4.99
C LEU A 4 -51.10 23.81 3.93
N LEU A 5 -50.26 24.84 3.78
CA LEU A 5 -49.17 24.85 2.78
C LEU A 5 -47.79 24.42 3.32
N GLY A 6 -47.65 24.11 4.61
CA GLY A 6 -46.33 23.83 5.23
C GLY A 6 -45.85 22.37 5.17
N ILE A 7 -46.74 21.41 4.86
CA ILE A 7 -46.42 19.97 5.01
C ILE A 7 -45.90 19.35 3.71
N LEU A 8 -46.14 19.97 2.55
CA LEU A 8 -45.66 19.44 1.27
C LEU A 8 -44.18 19.76 0.94
N ALA A 9 -43.56 20.68 1.67
CA ALA A 9 -42.15 21.04 1.46
C ALA A 9 -41.17 20.14 2.24
N PHE A 10 -41.66 19.36 3.21
CA PHE A 10 -40.79 18.51 4.05
C PHE A 10 -40.55 17.10 3.49
N LEU A 11 -41.30 16.67 2.46
CA LEU A 11 -41.17 15.31 1.91
C LEU A 11 -40.24 15.21 0.69
N CYS A 12 -39.84 16.33 0.09
CA CYS A 12 -38.94 16.33 -1.08
C CYS A 12 -37.44 16.48 -0.73
N ALA A 13 -37.08 16.69 0.53
CA ALA A 13 -35.69 16.90 0.94
C ALA A 13 -34.91 15.61 1.29
N SER A 14 -35.55 14.44 1.24
CA SER A 14 -34.96 13.18 1.72
C SER A 14 -34.12 12.42 0.70
N PHE A 15 -34.10 12.86 -0.57
CA PHE A 15 -33.26 12.26 -1.62
C PHE A 15 -31.91 12.98 -1.72
N ALA A 16 -31.30 13.31 -0.58
CA ALA A 16 -29.90 13.70 -0.54
C ALA A 16 -29.07 12.48 -0.97
N GLY A 17 -28.51 12.56 -2.18
CA GLY A 17 -27.79 11.49 -2.82
C GLY A 17 -26.74 10.86 -1.91
N LEU A 18 -26.83 9.53 -1.76
CA LEU A 18 -25.68 8.71 -1.39
C LEU A 18 -24.67 8.83 -2.53
N ALA A 19 -23.85 9.88 -2.50
CA ALA A 19 -22.61 9.89 -3.24
C ALA A 19 -21.78 8.72 -2.71
N SER A 20 -21.76 7.61 -3.46
CA SER A 20 -20.85 6.51 -3.18
C SER A 20 -19.45 7.11 -3.06
N ALA A 21 -18.79 6.89 -1.92
CA ALA A 21 -17.41 7.30 -1.72
C ALA A 21 -16.52 6.40 -2.60
N GLU A 22 -16.52 6.67 -3.91
CA GLU A 22 -15.68 6.03 -4.91
C GLU A 22 -14.21 6.27 -4.52
N ALA A 23 -13.40 5.21 -4.54
CA ALA A 23 -11.99 5.36 -4.25
C ALA A 23 -11.30 6.12 -5.41
N LYS A 24 -10.95 7.39 -5.17
CA LYS A 24 -10.20 8.23 -6.11
C LYS A 24 -8.77 7.75 -6.34
N LEU A 25 -8.26 6.87 -5.48
CA LEU A 25 -6.94 6.23 -5.61
C LEU A 25 -7.05 4.74 -5.28
N ASP A 26 -6.86 3.87 -6.27
CA ASP A 26 -6.81 2.40 -6.09
C ASP A 26 -5.35 1.92 -6.17
N VAL A 27 -4.88 1.30 -5.10
CA VAL A 27 -3.55 0.71 -4.97
C VAL A 27 -3.73 -0.80 -4.85
N ARG A 28 -3.27 -1.55 -5.85
CA ARG A 28 -3.36 -3.01 -5.87
C ARG A 28 -1.97 -3.61 -5.77
N VAL A 29 -1.78 -4.49 -4.81
CA VAL A 29 -0.53 -5.21 -4.58
C VAL A 29 -0.75 -6.68 -4.91
N ASP A 30 0.00 -7.15 -5.89
CA ASP A 30 0.12 -8.56 -6.25
C ASP A 30 1.40 -9.11 -5.63
N ILE A 31 1.22 -9.86 -4.54
CA ILE A 31 2.33 -10.47 -3.79
C ILE A 31 2.96 -11.61 -4.59
N ALA A 32 2.18 -12.38 -5.36
CA ALA A 32 2.73 -13.49 -6.12
C ALA A 32 3.69 -13.00 -7.21
N ASN A 33 3.31 -11.93 -7.91
CA ASN A 33 4.10 -11.34 -9.00
C ASN A 33 5.06 -10.24 -8.54
N GLN A 34 5.04 -9.87 -7.25
CA GLN A 34 5.83 -8.76 -6.70
C GLN A 34 5.64 -7.44 -7.45
N ARG A 35 4.37 -7.13 -7.75
CA ARG A 35 3.97 -5.90 -8.44
C ARG A 35 2.98 -5.08 -7.63
N MET A 36 3.02 -3.77 -7.84
CA MET A 36 2.01 -2.84 -7.38
C MET A 36 1.48 -2.04 -8.56
N SER A 37 0.17 -2.05 -8.74
CA SER A 37 -0.55 -1.18 -9.66
C SER A 37 -1.18 -0.04 -8.89
N VAL A 38 -1.05 1.18 -9.38
CA VAL A 38 -1.67 2.37 -8.78
C VAL A 38 -2.44 3.10 -9.86
N THR A 39 -3.72 3.37 -9.60
CA THR A 39 -4.61 4.06 -10.53
C THR A 39 -5.33 5.18 -9.80
N THR A 40 -5.35 6.39 -10.37
CA THR A 40 -6.13 7.52 -9.87
C THR A 40 -7.39 7.72 -10.70
N SER A 41 -8.41 8.36 -10.10
CA SER A 41 -9.60 8.84 -10.82
C SER A 41 -9.25 9.82 -11.94
N ASP A 42 -8.12 10.52 -11.80
CA ASP A 42 -7.65 11.54 -12.72
C ASP A 42 -6.89 10.92 -13.92
N GLY A 43 -6.80 9.59 -14.00
CA GLY A 43 -6.21 8.86 -15.12
C GLY A 43 -4.72 8.51 -15.00
N GLU A 44 -4.07 8.82 -13.86
CA GLU A 44 -2.67 8.40 -13.65
C GLU A 44 -2.63 6.89 -13.39
N VAL A 45 -1.78 6.17 -14.13
CA VAL A 45 -1.58 4.72 -13.97
C VAL A 45 -0.10 4.40 -13.81
N TYR A 46 0.21 3.60 -12.79
CA TYR A 46 1.56 3.15 -12.49
C TYR A 46 1.61 1.65 -12.28
N ASN A 47 2.76 1.07 -12.60
CA ASN A 47 3.07 -0.33 -12.30
C ASN A 47 4.52 -0.44 -11.81
N TRP A 48 4.70 -0.82 -10.55
CA TRP A 48 5.98 -0.81 -9.85
C TRP A 48 6.39 -2.18 -9.35
N ALA A 49 7.69 -2.46 -9.35
CA ALA A 49 8.24 -3.61 -8.64
C ALA A 49 8.18 -3.34 -7.12
N ILE A 50 7.81 -4.37 -6.35
CA ILE A 50 7.80 -4.32 -4.89
C ILE A 50 8.72 -5.38 -4.29
N SER A 51 8.97 -5.29 -2.99
CA SER A 51 9.45 -6.42 -2.18
C SER A 51 8.55 -6.61 -0.97
N SER A 52 7.80 -7.71 -0.96
CA SER A 52 6.88 -8.08 0.14
C SER A 52 7.59 -8.87 1.24
N GLY A 53 6.82 -9.30 2.22
CA GLY A 53 7.25 -10.16 3.32
C GLY A 53 7.86 -11.48 2.87
N ARG A 54 9.05 -11.82 3.40
CA ARG A 54 9.71 -13.12 3.19
C ARG A 54 9.03 -14.24 3.99
N LYS A 55 9.47 -15.48 3.79
CA LYS A 55 9.03 -16.64 4.59
C LYS A 55 9.16 -16.33 6.10
N GLY A 56 8.10 -16.60 6.86
CA GLY A 56 8.00 -16.27 8.30
C GLY A 56 7.57 -14.83 8.62
N PHE A 57 7.48 -13.94 7.64
CA PHE A 57 7.11 -12.53 7.82
C PHE A 57 6.10 -12.07 6.77
N ARG A 58 4.99 -12.79 6.63
CA ARG A 58 4.06 -12.62 5.50
C ARG A 58 3.36 -11.25 5.53
N SER A 59 3.18 -10.65 4.36
CA SER A 59 2.35 -9.46 4.20
C SER A 59 0.88 -9.83 4.30
N PRO A 60 0.05 -9.09 5.06
CA PRO A 60 -1.34 -9.47 5.28
C PRO A 60 -2.20 -9.16 4.05
N ASN A 61 -2.84 -10.18 3.49
CA ASN A 61 -3.85 -9.99 2.44
C ASN A 61 -5.07 -9.24 2.97
N GLY A 62 -5.80 -8.59 2.07
CA GLY A 62 -7.04 -7.90 2.39
C GLY A 62 -7.15 -6.53 1.71
N VAL A 63 -8.19 -5.81 2.07
CA VAL A 63 -8.46 -4.45 1.60
C VAL A 63 -8.36 -3.50 2.79
N TYR A 64 -7.60 -2.44 2.61
CA TYR A 64 -7.23 -1.49 3.65
C TYR A 64 -7.40 -0.06 3.16
N ARG A 65 -7.38 0.86 4.12
CA ARG A 65 -7.22 2.29 3.88
C ARG A 65 -5.92 2.77 4.55
N PRO A 66 -5.28 3.83 4.03
CA PRO A 66 -4.22 4.49 4.76
C PRO A 66 -4.72 4.93 6.13
N THR A 67 -3.91 4.69 7.16
CA THR A 67 -4.21 5.12 8.53
C THR A 67 -3.28 6.25 8.96
N ARG A 68 -2.07 6.33 8.39
CA ARG A 68 -1.07 7.35 8.72
C ARG A 68 -0.03 7.49 7.62
N LEU A 69 0.42 8.72 7.41
CA LEU A 69 1.52 9.07 6.53
C LEU A 69 2.72 9.58 7.34
N GLU A 70 3.89 8.99 7.15
CA GLU A 70 5.15 9.43 7.76
C GLU A 70 6.21 9.64 6.68
N ARG A 71 6.67 10.88 6.47
CA ARG A 71 7.69 11.18 5.45
C ARG A 71 9.02 10.49 5.77
N SER A 72 9.40 10.46 7.04
CA SER A 72 10.60 9.80 7.53
C SER A 72 10.23 8.96 8.73
N TRP A 73 10.32 7.64 8.59
CA TRP A 73 10.05 6.69 9.67
C TRP A 73 11.24 5.74 9.84
N TYR A 74 11.49 5.31 11.07
CA TYR A 74 12.51 4.32 11.38
C TYR A 74 11.89 3.17 12.17
N SER A 75 12.00 1.94 11.65
CA SER A 75 11.49 0.76 12.34
C SER A 75 12.43 0.37 13.48
N ARG A 76 12.00 0.55 14.72
CA ARG A 76 12.74 0.09 15.91
C ARG A 76 12.77 -1.44 16.02
N LYS A 77 11.65 -2.10 15.68
CA LYS A 77 11.53 -3.58 15.78
C LYS A 77 12.45 -4.32 14.81
N TYR A 78 12.68 -3.77 13.62
CA TYR A 78 13.41 -4.49 12.56
C TYR A 78 14.68 -3.79 12.09
N GLY A 79 14.99 -2.61 12.62
CA GLY A 79 16.14 -1.80 12.22
C GLY A 79 16.05 -1.34 10.76
N GLY A 80 15.78 -0.05 10.55
CA GLY A 80 15.94 0.53 9.21
C GLY A 80 14.99 1.67 8.87
N ALA A 81 15.48 2.52 7.97
CA ALA A 81 14.73 3.65 7.43
C ALA A 81 13.59 3.18 6.51
N MET A 82 12.44 3.80 6.69
CA MET A 82 11.21 3.59 5.93
C MET A 82 10.72 4.95 5.41
N PRO A 83 11.43 5.57 4.45
CA PRO A 83 11.02 6.86 3.90
C PRO A 83 9.67 6.74 3.18
N TYR A 84 8.86 7.81 3.24
CA TYR A 84 7.55 7.92 2.61
C TYR A 84 6.62 6.76 2.98
N SER A 85 6.50 6.50 4.27
CA SER A 85 5.68 5.41 4.81
C SER A 85 4.19 5.74 4.76
N VAL A 86 3.42 4.86 4.11
CA VAL A 86 1.96 4.82 4.13
C VAL A 86 1.54 3.62 4.98
N PHE A 87 1.19 3.86 6.24
CA PHE A 87 0.69 2.81 7.14
C PHE A 87 -0.75 2.48 6.78
N PHE A 88 -1.11 1.20 6.85
CA PHE A 88 -2.45 0.72 6.50
C PHE A 88 -3.04 -0.30 7.50
N ARG A 89 -2.22 -0.90 8.38
CA ARG A 89 -2.69 -1.84 9.41
C ARG A 89 -1.63 -2.06 10.48
N GLY A 90 -1.88 -1.77 11.76
CA GLY A 90 -1.10 -2.31 12.90
C GLY A 90 0.43 -2.37 12.76
N GLY A 91 1.05 -1.35 12.14
CA GLY A 91 2.50 -1.30 11.87
C GLY A 91 2.97 -1.75 10.48
N TYR A 92 2.11 -2.39 9.69
CA TYR A 92 2.33 -2.66 8.27
C TYR A 92 2.20 -1.38 7.43
N ALA A 93 3.17 -1.16 6.55
CA ALA A 93 3.23 0.01 5.69
C ALA A 93 3.71 -0.33 4.27
N ILE A 94 3.35 0.54 3.34
CA ILE A 94 4.04 0.68 2.06
C ILE A 94 5.09 1.77 2.24
N HIS A 95 6.36 1.52 1.92
CA HIS A 95 7.43 2.49 2.15
C HIS A 95 8.61 2.31 1.19
N GLY A 96 9.46 3.34 1.07
CA GLY A 96 10.71 3.28 0.32
C GLY A 96 11.77 2.43 1.01
N THR A 97 12.73 1.88 0.26
CA THR A 97 13.82 1.07 0.82
C THR A 97 15.17 1.41 0.21
N THR A 98 16.25 1.28 0.98
CA THR A 98 17.63 1.27 0.45
C THR A 98 17.96 -0.05 -0.24
N ALA A 99 17.28 -1.16 0.12
CA ALA A 99 17.51 -2.50 -0.42
C ALA A 99 16.87 -2.67 -1.81
N VAL A 100 17.13 -1.74 -2.72
CA VAL A 100 16.49 -1.68 -4.05
C VAL A 100 16.81 -2.91 -4.91
N GLY A 101 17.97 -3.54 -4.69
CA GLY A 101 18.33 -4.83 -5.32
C GLY A 101 17.43 -6.00 -4.93
N ALA A 102 16.58 -5.86 -3.91
CA ALA A 102 15.62 -6.88 -3.50
C ALA A 102 14.22 -6.69 -4.12
N LEU A 103 13.96 -5.59 -4.84
CA LEU A 103 12.67 -5.39 -5.52
C LEU A 103 12.48 -6.45 -6.62
N GLY A 104 11.25 -6.97 -6.72
CA GLY A 104 10.88 -8.10 -7.58
C GLY A 104 10.90 -9.46 -6.87
N ARG A 105 11.28 -9.51 -5.59
CA ARG A 105 11.23 -10.73 -4.77
C ARG A 105 10.83 -10.43 -3.31
N PRO A 106 10.20 -11.38 -2.59
CA PRO A 106 9.92 -11.24 -1.17
C PRO A 106 11.21 -11.19 -0.34
N ALA A 107 11.41 -10.12 0.44
CA ALA A 107 12.60 -9.95 1.29
C ALA A 107 12.35 -9.11 2.55
N SER A 108 11.13 -8.60 2.76
CA SER A 108 10.78 -7.73 3.88
C SER A 108 10.33 -8.51 5.11
N HIS A 109 10.12 -7.79 6.22
CA HIS A 109 9.50 -8.31 7.43
C HIS A 109 7.97 -8.11 7.47
N GLY A 110 7.33 -8.01 6.30
CA GLY A 110 5.88 -7.93 6.13
C GLY A 110 5.40 -6.65 5.45
N CYS A 111 6.14 -5.55 5.58
CA CYS A 111 5.85 -4.31 4.86
C CYS A 111 6.02 -4.48 3.34
N ILE A 112 5.39 -3.61 2.56
CA ILE A 112 5.57 -3.58 1.11
C ILE A 112 6.63 -2.53 0.80
N ARG A 113 7.81 -2.98 0.37
CA ARG A 113 8.90 -2.09 -0.01
C ARG A 113 8.74 -1.65 -1.45
N LEU A 114 8.99 -0.37 -1.68
CA LEU A 114 9.07 0.28 -2.97
C LEU A 114 10.45 0.90 -3.17
N HIS A 115 10.74 1.19 -4.43
CA HIS A 115 11.77 2.16 -4.76
C HIS A 115 11.48 3.51 -4.09
N PRO A 116 12.47 4.24 -3.53
CA PRO A 116 12.22 5.50 -2.81
C PRO A 116 11.42 6.53 -3.62
N ALA A 117 11.75 6.72 -4.90
CA ALA A 117 11.00 7.62 -5.80
C ALA A 117 9.51 7.23 -5.94
N ASN A 118 9.22 5.94 -6.03
CA ASN A 118 7.84 5.46 -6.15
C ASN A 118 7.08 5.59 -4.83
N ALA A 119 7.76 5.35 -3.71
CA ALA A 119 7.19 5.55 -2.38
C ALA A 119 6.84 7.03 -2.16
N ALA A 120 7.72 7.96 -2.56
CA ALA A 120 7.46 9.39 -2.52
C ALA A 120 6.25 9.78 -3.38
N LYS A 121 6.17 9.25 -4.60
CA LYS A 121 5.02 9.47 -5.50
C LYS A 121 3.72 8.93 -4.89
N LEU A 122 3.71 7.71 -4.39
CA LEU A 122 2.54 7.14 -3.72
C LEU A 122 2.12 7.98 -2.52
N PHE A 123 3.07 8.36 -1.67
CA PHE A 123 2.81 9.22 -0.52
C PHE A 123 2.14 10.53 -0.92
N ALA A 124 2.63 11.17 -1.98
CA ALA A 124 2.04 12.40 -2.51
C ALA A 124 0.62 12.16 -3.05
N LEU A 125 0.40 11.06 -3.77
CA LEU A 125 -0.94 10.67 -4.25
C LEU A 125 -1.92 10.45 -3.10
N VAL A 126 -1.52 9.71 -2.05
CA VAL A 126 -2.37 9.50 -0.88
C VAL A 126 -2.65 10.82 -0.15
N LYS A 127 -1.65 11.71 -0.04
CA LYS A 127 -1.82 13.04 0.54
C LYS A 127 -2.79 13.90 -0.28
N LYS A 128 -2.75 13.80 -1.61
CA LYS A 128 -3.61 14.53 -2.55
C LYS A 128 -5.06 14.03 -2.50
N HIS A 129 -5.29 12.72 -2.60
CA HIS A 129 -6.63 12.13 -2.71
C HIS A 129 -7.31 11.90 -1.34
N GLY A 130 -6.52 11.88 -0.26
CA GLY A 130 -7.00 11.67 1.10
C GLY A 130 -7.20 10.19 1.45
N TYR A 131 -7.29 9.91 2.75
CA TYR A 131 -7.28 8.53 3.26
C TYR A 131 -8.60 7.81 2.96
N GLY A 132 -9.73 8.50 3.11
CA GLY A 132 -11.06 7.95 2.87
C GLY A 132 -11.28 7.49 1.43
N SER A 133 -10.71 8.24 0.47
CA SER A 133 -10.78 7.99 -0.97
C SER A 133 -9.67 7.08 -1.49
N THR A 134 -8.80 6.56 -0.62
CA THR A 134 -7.71 5.67 -1.01
C THR A 134 -8.03 4.24 -0.62
N ARG A 135 -7.94 3.32 -1.57
CA ARG A 135 -8.08 1.88 -1.37
C ARG A 135 -6.74 1.19 -1.57
N ILE A 136 -6.35 0.33 -0.64
CA ILE A 136 -5.15 -0.51 -0.73
C ILE A 136 -5.56 -1.98 -0.67
N ALA A 137 -5.45 -2.72 -1.77
CA ALA A 137 -5.77 -4.14 -1.83
C ALA A 137 -4.50 -4.99 -1.98
N LEU A 138 -4.23 -5.85 -1.01
CA LEU A 138 -3.13 -6.82 -1.02
C LEU A 138 -3.69 -8.21 -1.31
N ASN A 139 -3.22 -8.83 -2.40
CA ASN A 139 -3.68 -10.14 -2.85
C ASN A 139 -2.52 -11.07 -3.18
N GLY A 140 -2.82 -12.37 -3.13
CA GLY A 140 -1.89 -13.43 -3.48
C GLY A 140 -0.99 -13.82 -2.32
N ALA A 141 0.03 -14.61 -2.62
CA ALA A 141 1.05 -14.96 -1.64
C ALA A 141 2.37 -15.18 -2.37
N ALA A 142 3.46 -15.01 -1.65
CA ALA A 142 4.74 -15.54 -2.11
C ALA A 142 4.55 -17.05 -2.37
N THR A 143 5.28 -17.61 -3.33
CA THR A 143 5.19 -19.03 -3.75
C THR A 143 5.76 -19.98 -2.68
N ASP A 144 5.18 -19.96 -1.48
CA ASP A 144 5.55 -20.74 -0.30
C ASP A 144 4.44 -21.71 0.16
N ASN A 145 3.34 -21.83 -0.60
CA ASN A 145 2.21 -22.77 -0.38
C ASN A 145 1.47 -22.65 0.97
N LEU A 146 1.67 -21.59 1.77
CA LEU A 146 1.07 -21.45 3.12
C LEU A 146 -0.17 -20.55 3.18
N SER A 147 -0.80 -20.28 2.04
CA SER A 147 -1.78 -19.21 1.83
C SER A 147 -3.22 -19.60 2.19
N ARG A 148 -3.48 -20.00 3.44
CA ARG A 148 -4.85 -20.41 3.85
C ARG A 148 -5.82 -19.25 4.16
N PHE A 149 -5.45 -17.99 3.93
CA PHE A 149 -6.31 -16.82 4.21
C PHE A 149 -6.77 -16.05 2.96
N ALA A 150 -6.95 -16.75 1.84
CA ALA A 150 -7.72 -16.24 0.72
C ALA A 150 -8.62 -17.35 0.16
N LYS A 151 -9.55 -17.84 0.98
CA LYS A 151 -10.82 -18.32 0.44
C LYS A 151 -11.72 -17.08 0.33
N ALA A 152 -11.42 -16.23 -0.65
CA ALA A 152 -12.43 -15.32 -1.16
C ALA A 152 -13.56 -16.20 -1.71
N SER A 153 -14.78 -15.84 -1.36
CA SER A 153 -16.02 -16.50 -1.76
C SER A 153 -16.05 -16.82 -3.26
N SER A 154 -16.63 -17.98 -3.54
CA SER A 154 -17.06 -18.56 -4.82
C SER A 154 -17.29 -17.60 -6.00
N GLY A 155 -16.86 -18.05 -7.19
CA GLY A 155 -17.58 -17.79 -8.44
C GLY A 155 -16.77 -17.18 -9.58
N SER A 156 -15.87 -17.96 -10.21
CA SER A 156 -15.73 -18.05 -11.68
C SER A 156 -14.49 -18.88 -12.00
N LYS A 157 -14.68 -20.10 -12.53
CA LYS A 157 -13.59 -20.93 -13.06
C LYS A 157 -13.25 -20.43 -14.46
N HIS A 158 -12.33 -19.47 -14.58
CA HIS A 158 -11.66 -19.23 -15.86
C HIS A 158 -10.39 -20.08 -15.93
N LYS A 159 -10.38 -21.04 -16.86
CA LYS A 159 -9.20 -21.79 -17.27
C LYS A 159 -8.17 -20.79 -17.83
N ILE A 160 -7.12 -20.49 -17.07
CA ILE A 160 -5.98 -19.74 -17.59
C ILE A 160 -5.07 -20.74 -18.28
N ALA A 161 -5.28 -20.86 -19.60
CA ALA A 161 -4.33 -21.48 -20.50
C ALA A 161 -2.99 -20.73 -20.45
N LYS A 162 -1.92 -21.50 -20.57
CA LYS A 162 -0.51 -21.08 -20.54
C LYS A 162 -0.27 -19.81 -21.36
N ALA A 163 0.21 -18.75 -20.71
CA ALA A 163 0.86 -17.63 -21.38
C ALA A 163 2.27 -17.46 -20.79
N LYS A 164 3.19 -18.31 -21.24
CA LYS A 164 4.60 -17.90 -21.35
C LYS A 164 4.63 -16.84 -22.43
N ILE A 165 4.91 -15.57 -22.11
CA ILE A 165 5.52 -14.55 -22.99
C ILE A 165 5.65 -13.23 -22.20
N LYS A 166 6.82 -12.58 -22.35
CA LYS A 166 7.21 -11.21 -21.91
C LYS A 166 7.82 -11.01 -20.51
N THR A 167 8.79 -11.86 -20.15
CA THR A 167 9.73 -11.59 -19.04
C THR A 167 10.74 -10.47 -19.35
N GLN A 168 11.03 -10.17 -20.61
CA GLN A 168 12.10 -9.22 -20.97
C GLN A 168 11.72 -7.74 -20.82
N LYS A 169 10.48 -7.33 -21.11
CA LYS A 169 10.05 -5.92 -20.93
C LYS A 169 10.00 -5.52 -19.44
N ALA A 170 9.60 -6.43 -18.56
CA ALA A 170 9.51 -6.17 -17.12
C ALA A 170 10.88 -5.95 -16.45
N VAL A 171 11.93 -6.62 -16.95
CA VAL A 171 13.31 -6.46 -16.46
C VAL A 171 13.91 -5.12 -16.90
N LEU A 172 13.60 -4.67 -18.12
CA LEU A 172 14.06 -3.36 -18.63
C LEU A 172 13.42 -2.19 -17.87
N THR A 173 12.13 -2.27 -17.55
CA THR A 173 11.45 -1.27 -16.71
C THR A 173 12.05 -1.22 -15.30
N ALA A 174 12.42 -2.36 -14.73
CA ALA A 174 13.08 -2.42 -13.41
C ALA A 174 14.49 -1.77 -13.42
N LYS A 175 15.23 -1.87 -14.53
CA LYS A 175 16.53 -1.19 -14.70
C LYS A 175 16.36 0.33 -14.82
N GLN A 176 15.37 0.78 -15.59
CA GLN A 176 15.09 2.21 -15.79
C GLN A 176 14.61 2.89 -14.50
N GLN A 177 13.89 2.16 -13.64
CA GLN A 177 13.44 2.66 -12.33
C GLN A 177 14.60 2.91 -11.35
N ARG A 178 15.77 2.28 -11.54
CA ARG A 178 16.96 2.46 -10.68
C ARG A 178 17.65 3.82 -10.85
N GLN A 179 17.35 4.57 -11.93
CA GLN A 179 18.11 5.78 -12.31
C GLN A 179 17.28 7.08 -12.24
N GLY A 180 16.14 7.07 -11.54
CA GLY A 180 15.26 8.25 -11.47
C GLY A 180 15.86 9.42 -10.67
N PRO A 181 15.59 10.70 -11.07
CA PRO A 181 16.21 11.91 -10.51
C PRO A 181 15.94 12.16 -9.01
N ALA A 182 14.90 11.56 -8.43
CA ALA A 182 14.56 11.68 -7.01
C ALA A 182 15.48 10.86 -6.05
N TRP A 183 16.51 10.19 -6.57
CA TRP A 183 17.43 9.37 -5.77
C TRP A 183 18.38 10.17 -4.87
N GLY A 184 18.89 11.31 -5.34
CA GLY A 184 19.90 12.09 -4.61
C GLY A 184 19.35 12.63 -3.28
N GLU A 185 18.23 13.33 -3.35
CA GLU A 185 17.56 13.93 -2.19
C GLU A 185 17.10 12.89 -1.15
N ALA A 186 16.55 11.77 -1.63
CA ALA A 186 16.13 10.69 -0.73
C ALA A 186 17.34 10.05 -0.04
N ARG A 187 18.49 9.92 -0.72
CA ARG A 187 19.71 9.31 -0.15
C ARG A 187 20.36 10.22 0.88
N GLU A 188 20.46 11.52 0.61
CA GLU A 188 21.01 12.49 1.58
C GLU A 188 20.16 12.58 2.83
N GLN A 189 18.83 12.64 2.70
CA GLN A 189 17.91 12.68 3.84
C GLN A 189 17.94 11.38 4.67
N MET A 190 18.36 10.25 4.08
CA MET A 190 18.57 8.98 4.77
C MET A 190 19.92 8.91 5.51
N LEU A 191 20.96 9.58 4.99
CA LEU A 191 22.31 9.61 5.56
C LEU A 191 22.48 10.67 6.66
N LEU A 192 21.72 11.78 6.60
CA LEU A 192 21.88 12.93 7.49
C LEU A 192 21.14 12.84 8.86
N ARG A 193 20.54 11.70 9.24
CA ARG A 193 19.81 11.61 10.53
C ARG A 193 20.72 11.20 11.68
N PRO A 194 20.87 12.01 12.75
CA PRO A 194 21.53 11.57 13.97
C PRO A 194 20.75 10.41 14.59
N ALA A 195 21.46 9.49 15.24
CA ALA A 195 20.85 8.41 16.01
C ALA A 195 19.89 9.00 17.05
N ILE A 196 18.60 8.73 16.92
CA ILE A 196 17.59 9.19 17.88
C ILE A 196 17.83 8.44 19.20
N PRO A 197 17.88 9.13 20.36
CA PRO A 197 18.13 8.50 21.65
C PRO A 197 17.08 7.43 21.96
N ALA A 198 17.52 6.35 22.63
CA ALA A 198 16.68 5.24 23.03
C ALA A 198 15.57 5.74 23.98
N GLY A 199 14.34 5.90 23.46
CA GLY A 199 13.19 6.30 24.29
C GLY A 199 12.04 6.98 23.53
N ALA A 200 12.27 7.56 22.36
CA ALA A 200 11.22 8.26 21.62
C ALA A 200 10.26 7.27 20.92
N ILE A 201 9.05 7.17 21.48
CA ILE A 201 7.72 6.84 20.91
C ILE A 201 7.60 5.87 19.72
N GLY A 202 6.72 4.87 19.90
CA GLY A 202 6.08 4.14 18.80
C GLY A 202 5.87 2.65 19.05
N PHE A 203 5.24 2.26 20.16
CA PHE A 203 4.58 0.96 20.34
C PHE A 203 3.65 1.03 21.55
N GLN A 204 2.34 0.84 21.35
CA GLN A 204 1.46 0.27 22.36
C GLN A 204 1.34 -1.22 22.04
N PRO A 205 1.63 -2.12 22.99
CA PRO A 205 1.40 -3.55 22.81
C PRO A 205 -0.09 -3.83 22.68
N MET A 206 -0.47 -4.56 21.63
CA MET A 206 -1.65 -5.42 21.72
C MET A 206 -1.27 -6.56 22.67
N SER A 207 -1.53 -6.36 23.97
CA SER A 207 -1.61 -7.43 24.95
C SER A 207 -2.88 -8.24 24.69
N GLY A 208 -2.72 -9.48 24.25
CA GLY A 208 -3.79 -10.48 24.11
C GLY A 208 -3.16 -11.87 24.04
N PRO A 209 -3.71 -12.88 24.73
CA PRO A 209 -2.93 -14.04 25.17
C PRO A 209 -2.75 -15.10 24.08
N GLY A 210 -1.54 -15.66 24.03
CA GLY A 210 -1.29 -17.07 23.75
C GLY A 210 -1.43 -17.55 22.31
N TRP A 211 -0.30 -17.66 21.61
CA TRP A 211 -0.07 -18.77 20.68
C TRP A 211 1.34 -19.30 20.93
N ARG A 212 1.39 -20.52 21.48
CA ARG A 212 2.57 -21.37 21.65
C ARG A 212 3.07 -21.86 20.29
#